data_AF-A0A7R8UPC6-F1
#
_entry.id   AF-A0A7R8UPC6-F1
#
_cell.length_a   1.000
_cell.length_b   1.000
_cell.length_c   1.000
_cell.angle_alpha   90.00
_cell.angle_beta   90.00
_cell.angle_gamma   90.00
#
_symmetry.space_group_name_H-M   'P 1'
#
loop_
_entity.id
_entity.type
_entity.pdbx_description
1 polymer ?
#
loop_
_entity_poly.entity_id
_entity_poly.type
_entity_poly.pdbx_seq_one_letter_code
_entity_poly.pdbx_strand_id
1 'polypeptide(L)'
;MFTSWDEQLQELVLQRRWKDIISLGATIPLEEKSRYLWAWPSEDSLIFLKNELKAAGVSRILSIGCGSGLLEWIIRESIGISVFGVELDNSWWKSSYSPKTFIDLSFARNELTPNFLQEACASNDWNFALLFCYFNNHEAFIRYLDAYHGKYLVIIGPGNDCGRHTDPQPFELNLKDNKERWRLVSSCHIGNSVDFIAIYIKILDE
;
A
#
# COMPACT_ATOMS: atom_id res chain seq x y z
N MET A 1 -14.72 -6.43 -31.59
CA MET A 1 -14.51 -7.26 -30.38
C MET A 1 -14.31 -6.27 -29.26
N PHE A 2 -15.19 -6.24 -28.25
CA PHE A 2 -14.97 -5.35 -27.11
C PHE A 2 -13.82 -5.94 -26.30
N THR A 3 -12.70 -5.22 -26.21
CA THR A 3 -11.58 -5.54 -25.32
C THR A 3 -12.10 -5.60 -23.90
N SER A 4 -11.78 -6.66 -23.15
CA SER A 4 -12.19 -6.72 -21.75
C SER A 4 -11.52 -5.60 -20.96
N TRP A 5 -12.13 -5.12 -19.88
CA TRP A 5 -11.51 -4.05 -19.10
C TRP A 5 -10.16 -4.48 -18.50
N ASP A 6 -9.98 -5.78 -18.22
CA ASP A 6 -8.71 -6.37 -17.78
C ASP A 6 -7.64 -6.18 -18.87
N GLU A 7 -7.94 -6.48 -20.14
CA GLU A 7 -7.03 -6.24 -21.27
C GLU A 7 -6.71 -4.75 -21.44
N GLN A 8 -7.71 -3.88 -21.27
CA GLN A 8 -7.52 -2.43 -21.32
C GLN A 8 -6.60 -1.96 -20.18
N LEU A 9 -6.77 -2.47 -18.96
CA LEU A 9 -5.90 -2.17 -17.82
C LEU A 9 -4.44 -2.55 -18.14
N GLN A 10 -4.22 -3.74 -18.72
CA GLN A 10 -2.89 -4.19 -19.11
C GLN A 10 -2.25 -3.26 -20.14
N GLU A 11 -3.00 -2.85 -21.16
CA GLU A 11 -2.50 -1.91 -22.18
C GLU A 11 -2.13 -0.56 -21.56
N LEU A 12 -2.97 -0.03 -20.67
CA LEU A 12 -2.67 1.23 -19.98
C LEU A 12 -1.42 1.15 -19.11
N VAL A 13 -1.19 0.00 -18.45
CA VAL A 13 0.03 -0.25 -17.68
C VAL A 13 1.26 -0.28 -18.59
N LEU A 14 1.20 -0.97 -19.72
CA LEU A 14 2.29 -1.01 -20.71
C LEU A 14 2.62 0.39 -21.24
N GLN A 15 1.59 1.22 -21.45
CA GLN A 15 1.72 2.61 -21.90
C GLN A 15 2.06 3.61 -20.77
N ARG A 16 2.17 3.15 -19.51
CA ARG A 16 2.40 4.00 -18.31
C ARG A 16 1.35 5.08 -18.10
N ARG A 17 0.11 4.81 -18.48
CA ARG A 17 -1.02 5.75 -18.46
C ARG A 17 -1.80 5.66 -17.16
N TRP A 18 -1.16 5.98 -16.04
CA TRP A 18 -1.76 5.86 -14.70
C TRP A 18 -3.02 6.72 -14.51
N LYS A 19 -3.09 7.91 -15.11
CA LYS A 19 -4.30 8.77 -15.06
C LYS A 19 -5.52 8.10 -15.70
N ASP A 20 -5.29 7.39 -16.80
CA ASP A 20 -6.34 6.66 -17.50
C ASP A 20 -6.76 5.42 -16.71
N ILE A 21 -5.86 4.78 -15.95
CA ILE A 21 -6.21 3.69 -15.03
C ILE A 21 -7.10 4.20 -13.90
N ILE A 22 -6.81 5.38 -13.33
CA ILE A 22 -7.69 6.02 -12.35
C ILE A 22 -9.09 6.22 -12.93
N SER A 23 -9.17 6.76 -14.15
CA SER A 23 -10.43 7.00 -14.85
C SER A 23 -11.18 5.71 -15.17
N LEU A 24 -10.46 4.66 -15.58
CA LEU A 24 -11.02 3.33 -15.87
C LEU A 24 -11.68 2.71 -14.63
N GLY A 25 -11.06 2.82 -13.45
CA GLY A 25 -11.64 2.27 -12.22
C GLY A 25 -12.96 2.90 -11.80
N ALA A 26 -13.27 4.11 -12.27
CA ALA A 26 -14.57 4.74 -12.03
C ALA A 26 -15.70 4.09 -12.83
N THR A 27 -15.37 3.39 -13.93
CA THR A 27 -16.36 2.74 -14.81
C THR A 27 -16.59 1.28 -14.47
N ILE A 28 -15.79 0.70 -13.56
CA ILE A 28 -15.82 -0.73 -13.20
C ILE A 28 -16.56 -0.93 -11.86
N PRO A 29 -17.49 -1.89 -11.76
CA PRO A 29 -18.14 -2.25 -10.51
C PRO A 29 -17.13 -2.62 -9.41
N LEU A 30 -17.45 -2.31 -8.16
CA LEU A 30 -16.57 -2.58 -7.02
C LEU A 30 -16.15 -4.04 -6.92
N GLU A 31 -17.09 -4.98 -7.11
CA GLU A 31 -16.86 -6.42 -7.05
C GLU A 31 -15.85 -6.92 -8.08
N GLU A 32 -15.77 -6.27 -9.24
CA GLU A 32 -14.82 -6.63 -10.28
C GLU A 32 -13.44 -6.04 -10.01
N LYS A 33 -13.38 -4.74 -9.67
CA LYS A 33 -12.10 -4.05 -9.48
C LYS A 33 -11.39 -4.39 -8.17
N SER A 34 -12.12 -4.81 -7.14
CA SER A 34 -11.55 -5.19 -5.84
C SER A 34 -10.60 -6.40 -5.93
N ARG A 35 -10.70 -7.24 -6.98
CA ARG A 35 -9.73 -8.31 -7.23
C ARG A 35 -8.32 -7.78 -7.49
N TYR A 36 -8.19 -6.54 -7.97
CA TYR A 36 -6.91 -5.89 -8.24
C TYR A 36 -6.54 -4.89 -7.16
N LEU A 37 -7.52 -4.09 -6.74
CA LEU A 37 -7.31 -2.96 -5.84
C LEU A 37 -8.57 -2.63 -5.05
N TRP A 38 -8.46 -2.71 -3.72
CA TRP A 38 -9.52 -2.32 -2.79
C TRP A 38 -9.76 -0.81 -2.71
N ALA A 39 -8.67 -0.03 -2.66
CA ALA A 39 -8.71 1.42 -2.47
C ALA A 39 -8.22 2.13 -3.73
N TRP A 40 -9.15 2.59 -4.57
CA TRP A 40 -8.82 3.22 -5.84
C TRP A 40 -8.43 4.69 -5.65
N PRO A 41 -7.21 5.12 -6.03
CA PRO A 41 -6.76 6.48 -5.78
C PRO A 41 -7.40 7.50 -6.73
N SER A 42 -7.46 8.75 -6.27
CA SER A 42 -7.64 9.96 -7.09
C SER A 42 -6.29 10.63 -7.33
N GLU A 43 -6.20 11.47 -8.36
CA GLU A 43 -5.00 12.29 -8.59
C GLU A 43 -4.68 13.16 -7.35
N ASP A 44 -5.70 13.73 -6.70
CA ASP A 44 -5.53 14.53 -5.48
C ASP A 44 -4.93 13.72 -4.33
N SER A 45 -5.40 12.48 -4.10
CA SER A 45 -4.84 11.62 -3.07
C SER A 45 -3.39 11.20 -3.35
N LEU A 46 -3.00 11.08 -4.62
CA LEU A 46 -1.62 10.80 -5.01
C LEU A 46 -0.73 12.03 -4.82
N ILE A 47 -1.23 13.22 -5.17
CA ILE A 47 -0.53 14.49 -4.91
C ILE A 47 -0.34 14.71 -3.39
N PHE A 48 -1.37 14.41 -2.59
CA PHE A 48 -1.28 14.42 -1.14
C PHE A 48 -0.15 13.50 -0.65
N LEU A 49 -0.18 12.23 -1.04
CA LEU A 49 0.83 11.25 -0.64
C LEU A 49 2.25 11.70 -1.06
N LYS A 50 2.40 12.24 -2.28
CA LYS A 50 3.66 12.79 -2.77
C LYS A 50 4.20 13.90 -1.88
N ASN A 51 3.34 14.84 -1.50
CA ASN A 51 3.75 16.01 -0.74
C ASN A 51 4.18 15.62 0.68
N GLU A 52 3.41 14.74 1.33
CA GLU A 52 3.70 14.22 2.66
C GLU A 52 5.02 13.44 2.68
N LEU A 53 5.21 12.49 1.75
CA LEU A 53 6.45 11.71 1.67
C LEU A 53 7.66 12.57 1.32
N LYS A 54 7.49 13.55 0.41
CA LYS A 54 8.56 14.48 0.04
C LYS A 54 8.96 15.37 1.22
N ALA A 55 7.99 15.91 1.97
CA ALA A 55 8.27 16.72 3.17
C ALA A 55 8.98 15.91 4.25
N ALA A 56 8.65 14.62 4.34
CA ALA A 56 9.28 13.64 5.22
C ALA A 56 10.69 13.19 4.79
N GLY A 57 11.12 13.54 3.57
CA GLY A 57 12.38 13.06 2.98
C GLY A 57 12.35 11.60 2.54
N VAL A 58 11.16 10.98 2.50
CA VAL A 58 10.98 9.57 2.14
C VAL A 58 11.04 9.41 0.63
N SER A 59 11.89 8.48 0.18
CA SER A 59 12.13 8.22 -1.25
C SER A 59 11.71 6.82 -1.70
N ARG A 60 11.22 6.00 -0.75
CA ARG A 60 10.85 4.60 -0.97
C ARG A 60 9.65 4.20 -0.14
N ILE A 61 8.85 3.29 -0.65
CA ILE A 61 7.75 2.63 0.07
C ILE A 61 7.95 1.12 0.02
N LEU A 62 7.81 0.46 1.17
CA LEU A 62 7.66 -0.98 1.26
C LEU A 62 6.20 -1.30 1.62
N SER A 63 5.43 -1.77 0.65
CA SER A 63 4.02 -2.15 0.82
C SER A 63 3.91 -3.61 1.22
N ILE A 64 3.26 -3.87 2.36
CA ILE A 64 3.07 -5.20 2.93
C ILE A 64 1.64 -5.68 2.64
N GLY A 65 1.51 -6.89 2.09
CA GLY A 65 0.23 -7.41 1.64
C GLY A 65 -0.31 -6.62 0.44
N CYS A 66 0.57 -6.27 -0.50
CA CYS A 66 0.26 -5.39 -1.64
C CYS A 66 -0.67 -6.01 -2.70
N GLY A 67 -1.03 -7.29 -2.56
CA GLY A 67 -1.88 -7.99 -3.49
C GLY A 67 -1.25 -8.07 -4.89
N SER A 68 -2.01 -7.61 -5.89
CA SER A 68 -1.53 -7.55 -7.28
C SER A 68 -0.42 -6.51 -7.49
N GLY A 69 -0.23 -5.58 -6.55
CA GLY A 69 0.71 -4.48 -6.71
C GLY A 69 0.22 -3.34 -7.62
N LEU A 70 -1.07 -3.32 -7.99
CA LEU A 70 -1.60 -2.28 -8.88
C LEU A 70 -1.53 -0.88 -8.24
N LEU A 71 -1.87 -0.75 -6.96
CA LEU A 71 -1.76 0.53 -6.25
C LEU A 71 -0.32 1.02 -6.22
N GLU A 72 0.60 0.11 -5.90
CA GLU A 72 2.02 0.35 -5.80
C GLU A 72 2.59 0.80 -7.14
N TRP A 73 2.17 0.16 -8.23
CA TRP A 73 2.49 0.59 -9.59
C TRP A 73 1.96 2.01 -9.87
N ILE A 74 0.70 2.30 -9.53
CA ILE A 74 0.10 3.63 -9.72
C ILE A 74 0.86 4.69 -8.93
N ILE A 75 1.20 4.42 -7.66
CA ILE A 75 1.99 5.32 -6.82
C ILE A 75 3.35 5.57 -7.47
N ARG A 76 4.08 4.52 -7.86
CA ARG A 76 5.39 4.65 -8.50
C ARG A 76 5.34 5.55 -9.75
N GLU A 77 4.42 5.27 -10.67
CA GLU A 77 4.33 6.01 -11.93
C GLU A 77 3.78 7.43 -11.77
N SER A 78 2.94 7.68 -10.75
CA SER A 78 2.32 9.00 -10.54
C SER A 78 3.21 9.97 -9.79
N ILE A 79 3.89 9.52 -8.73
CA ILE A 79 4.64 10.42 -7.83
C ILE A 79 6.16 10.32 -7.98
N GLY A 80 6.65 9.31 -8.70
CA GLY A 80 8.08 9.12 -9.00
C GLY A 80 8.90 8.59 -7.83
N ILE A 81 8.26 7.89 -6.88
CA ILE A 81 8.91 7.25 -5.73
C ILE A 81 9.15 5.76 -6.03
N SER A 82 10.20 5.15 -5.47
CA SER A 82 10.36 3.70 -5.57
C SER A 82 9.34 3.01 -4.67
N VAL A 83 8.64 1.99 -5.18
CA VAL A 83 7.67 1.20 -4.42
C VAL A 83 8.01 -0.28 -4.59
N PHE A 84 8.03 -0.99 -3.48
CA PHE A 84 8.33 -2.41 -3.38
C PHE A 84 7.17 -3.13 -2.67
N GLY A 85 6.90 -4.37 -3.06
CA GLY A 85 5.81 -5.17 -2.52
C GLY A 85 6.30 -6.42 -1.80
N VAL A 86 5.72 -6.71 -0.64
CA VAL A 86 5.90 -7.98 0.09
C VAL A 86 4.57 -8.71 0.16
N GLU A 87 4.59 -9.98 -0.21
CA GLU A 87 3.44 -10.89 -0.15
C GLU A 87 3.76 -12.16 0.64
N LEU A 88 2.72 -12.82 1.14
CA LEU A 88 2.90 -14.04 1.94
C LEU A 88 2.91 -15.30 1.06
N ASP A 89 1.92 -15.43 0.19
CA ASP A 89 1.66 -16.67 -0.52
C ASP A 89 2.29 -16.68 -1.93
N ASN A 90 3.56 -17.10 -1.97
CA ASN A 90 4.28 -17.30 -3.24
C ASN A 90 3.61 -18.32 -4.17
N SER A 91 2.88 -19.32 -3.64
CA SER A 91 2.21 -20.32 -4.46
C SER A 91 0.97 -19.72 -5.14
N TRP A 92 0.18 -18.94 -4.39
CA TRP A 92 -0.98 -18.22 -4.92
C TRP A 92 -0.57 -17.25 -6.04
N TRP A 93 0.37 -16.34 -5.77
CA TRP A 93 0.78 -15.30 -6.72
C TRP A 93 1.54 -15.81 -7.95
N LYS A 94 1.95 -17.08 -7.95
CA LYS A 94 2.50 -17.78 -9.12
C LYS A 94 1.49 -18.69 -9.83
N SER A 95 0.30 -18.85 -9.26
CA SER A 95 -0.75 -19.69 -9.84
C SER A 95 -1.46 -18.98 -11.00
N SER A 96 -2.03 -19.77 -11.91
CA SER A 96 -2.86 -19.26 -13.02
C SER A 96 -4.20 -18.64 -12.57
N TYR A 97 -4.57 -18.81 -11.30
CA TYR A 97 -5.82 -18.29 -10.73
C TYR A 97 -5.64 -16.90 -10.10
N SER A 98 -4.40 -16.48 -9.84
CA SER A 98 -4.14 -15.16 -9.31
C SER A 98 -4.33 -14.08 -10.39
N PRO A 99 -4.78 -12.88 -9.99
CA PRO A 99 -4.70 -11.71 -10.86
C PRO A 99 -3.24 -11.47 -11.27
N LYS A 100 -3.04 -10.91 -12.47
CA LYS A 100 -1.70 -10.47 -12.90
C LYS A 100 -1.10 -9.50 -11.89
N THR A 101 0.18 -9.64 -11.64
CA THR A 101 0.94 -8.72 -10.80
C THR A 101 1.47 -7.55 -11.63
N PHE A 102 1.62 -6.37 -11.00
CA PHE A 102 2.04 -5.13 -11.66
C PHE A 102 3.41 -4.63 -11.18
N ILE A 103 3.96 -5.26 -10.15
CA ILE A 103 5.32 -5.06 -9.66
C ILE A 103 5.98 -6.42 -9.37
N ASP A 104 7.30 -6.42 -9.22
CA ASP A 104 8.01 -7.59 -8.71
C ASP A 104 7.72 -7.75 -7.21
N LEU A 105 7.22 -8.92 -6.83
CA LEU A 105 6.87 -9.25 -5.46
C LEU A 105 8.04 -9.91 -4.75
N SER A 106 8.41 -9.37 -3.59
CA SER A 106 9.18 -10.10 -2.58
C SER A 106 8.23 -10.96 -1.75
N PHE A 107 8.70 -12.10 -1.27
CA PHE A 107 7.88 -12.98 -0.44
C PHE A 107 8.41 -13.03 0.99
N ALA A 108 7.49 -12.93 1.94
CA ALA A 108 7.78 -13.00 3.37
C ALA A 108 8.49 -14.32 3.68
N ARG A 109 9.53 -14.23 4.52
CA ARG A 109 10.25 -15.39 5.04
C ARG A 109 9.67 -15.78 6.41
N ASN A 110 9.92 -17.01 6.86
CA ASN A 110 9.47 -17.48 8.17
C ASN A 110 9.94 -16.54 9.30
N GLU A 111 11.17 -16.04 9.20
CA GLU A 111 11.74 -15.05 10.10
C GLU A 111 11.64 -13.65 9.50
N LEU A 112 10.89 -12.79 10.19
CA LEU A 112 10.76 -11.39 9.85
C LEU A 112 11.83 -10.62 10.60
N THR A 113 12.80 -10.07 9.86
CA THR A 113 13.95 -9.38 10.44
C THR A 113 14.10 -7.98 9.86
N PRO A 114 14.77 -7.06 10.57
CA PRO A 114 15.08 -5.74 10.02
C PRO A 114 15.84 -5.81 8.69
N ASN A 115 16.79 -6.75 8.57
CA ASN A 115 17.54 -6.98 7.33
C ASN A 115 16.64 -7.39 6.17
N PHE A 116 15.65 -8.26 6.42
CA PHE A 116 14.68 -8.64 5.38
C PHE A 116 13.91 -7.42 4.85
N LEU A 117 13.45 -6.51 5.72
CA LEU A 117 12.72 -5.32 5.27
C LEU A 117 13.60 -4.39 4.43
N GLN A 118 14.85 -4.22 4.84
CA GLN A 118 15.84 -3.44 4.08
C GLN A 118 16.16 -4.07 2.72
N GLU A 119 16.39 -5.38 2.67
CA GLU A 119 16.55 -6.16 1.43
C GLU A 119 15.34 -6.00 0.51
N ALA A 120 14.13 -6.22 1.04
CA ALA A 120 12.88 -6.14 0.27
C ALA A 120 12.60 -4.73 -0.28
N CYS A 121 13.03 -3.69 0.44
CA CYS A 121 12.93 -2.29 -0.01
C CYS A 121 14.14 -1.82 -0.83
N ALA A 122 15.11 -2.72 -1.07
CA ALA A 122 16.40 -2.43 -1.70
C ALA A 122 17.11 -1.19 -1.09
N SER A 123 17.05 -1.05 0.24
CA SER A 123 17.60 0.08 0.99
C SER A 123 18.63 -0.39 2.01
N ASN A 124 19.65 0.44 2.28
CA ASN A 124 20.62 0.22 3.36
C ASN A 124 20.35 1.12 4.58
N ASP A 125 19.28 1.92 4.53
CA ASP A 125 18.85 2.80 5.62
C ASP A 125 17.34 2.61 5.91
N TRP A 126 16.82 3.40 6.84
CA TRP A 126 15.42 3.37 7.28
C TRP A 126 14.59 4.54 6.75
N ASN A 127 15.07 5.21 5.69
CA ASN A 127 14.40 6.35 5.07
C ASN A 127 13.39 5.92 3.99
N PHE A 128 12.57 4.94 4.34
CA PHE A 128 11.46 4.44 3.54
C PHE A 128 10.22 4.35 4.42
N ALA A 129 9.03 4.50 3.84
CA ALA A 129 7.77 4.30 4.56
C ALA A 129 7.33 2.84 4.46
N LEU A 130 6.74 2.33 5.54
CA LEU A 130 6.02 1.06 5.52
C LEU A 130 4.55 1.34 5.16
N LEU A 131 3.98 0.62 4.20
CA LEU A 131 2.60 0.82 3.76
C LEU A 131 1.79 -0.46 3.98
N PHE A 132 0.57 -0.30 4.49
CA PHE A 132 -0.44 -1.37 4.59
C PHE A 132 -1.72 -0.86 3.94
N CYS A 133 -2.17 -1.52 2.86
CA CYS A 133 -3.42 -1.21 2.20
C CYS A 133 -4.39 -2.36 2.35
N TYR A 134 -5.54 -2.11 2.98
CA TYR A 134 -6.57 -3.12 3.21
C TYR A 134 -6.03 -4.38 3.95
N PHE A 135 -5.00 -4.18 4.78
CA PHE A 135 -4.39 -5.25 5.56
C PHE A 135 -5.31 -5.67 6.70
N ASN A 136 -5.44 -6.97 6.94
CA ASN A 136 -6.45 -7.50 7.86
C ASN A 136 -5.87 -8.63 8.74
N ASN A 137 -4.64 -8.42 9.22
CA ASN A 137 -3.97 -9.37 10.11
C ASN A 137 -3.16 -8.59 11.14
N HIS A 138 -3.77 -8.30 12.29
CA HIS A 138 -3.16 -7.52 13.36
C HIS A 138 -1.84 -8.10 13.84
N GLU A 139 -1.78 -9.41 14.07
CA GLU A 139 -0.57 -10.08 14.58
C GLU A 139 0.60 -9.91 13.59
N ALA A 140 0.34 -10.12 12.30
CA ALA A 140 1.34 -9.88 11.27
C ALA A 140 1.74 -8.40 11.23
N PHE A 141 0.78 -7.48 11.30
CA PHE A 141 1.04 -6.04 11.33
C PHE A 141 2.00 -5.67 12.46
N ILE A 142 1.75 -6.13 13.69
CA ILE A 142 2.63 -5.90 14.84
C ILE A 142 4.02 -6.47 14.58
N ARG A 143 4.14 -7.69 14.05
CA ARG A 143 5.44 -8.29 13.72
C ARG A 143 6.24 -7.45 12.70
N TYR A 144 5.57 -6.92 11.67
CA TYR A 144 6.21 -6.02 10.70
C TYR A 144 6.63 -4.70 11.34
N LEU A 145 5.81 -4.15 12.23
CA LEU A 145 6.12 -2.93 12.94
C LEU A 145 7.33 -3.11 13.88
N ASP A 146 7.40 -4.22 14.61
CA ASP A 146 8.51 -4.56 15.51
C ASP A 146 9.84 -4.76 14.77
N ALA A 147 9.80 -5.28 13.54
CA ALA A 147 10.99 -5.41 12.70
C ALA A 147 11.39 -4.11 11.98
N TYR A 148 10.52 -3.10 11.96
CA TYR A 148 10.70 -1.88 11.18
C TYR A 148 11.26 -0.74 12.04
N HIS A 149 12.50 -0.33 11.77
CA HIS A 149 13.13 0.78 12.49
C HIS A 149 12.99 2.14 11.78
N GLY A 150 12.22 2.21 10.70
CA GLY A 150 11.89 3.48 10.06
C GLY A 150 10.83 4.26 10.83
N LYS A 151 10.55 5.47 10.34
CA LYS A 151 9.74 6.46 11.06
C LYS A 151 8.36 6.66 10.48
N TYR A 152 8.09 6.20 9.26
CA TYR A 152 6.90 6.57 8.50
C TYR A 152 6.05 5.35 8.19
N LEU A 153 4.79 5.43 8.59
CA LEU A 153 3.82 4.37 8.38
C LEU A 153 2.63 4.96 7.61
N VAL A 154 2.21 4.27 6.57
CA VAL A 154 1.05 4.63 5.75
C VAL A 154 0.01 3.52 5.91
N ILE A 155 -1.15 3.85 6.43
CA ILE A 155 -2.29 2.93 6.50
C ILE A 155 -3.35 3.40 5.51
N ILE A 156 -3.75 2.50 4.61
CA ILE A 156 -4.84 2.73 3.67
C ILE A 156 -5.94 1.73 3.96
N GLY A 157 -7.15 2.22 4.19
CA GLY A 157 -8.25 1.37 4.61
C GLY A 157 -9.58 2.12 4.72
N PRO A 158 -10.64 1.42 5.12
CA PRO A 158 -11.97 2.01 5.30
C PRO A 158 -12.01 3.04 6.43
N GLY A 159 -12.81 4.07 6.23
CA GLY A 159 -13.33 4.87 7.33
C GLY A 159 -14.35 4.11 8.18
N ASN A 160 -14.73 4.72 9.30
CA ASN A 160 -15.68 4.14 10.23
C ASN A 160 -17.05 3.85 9.56
N ASP A 161 -17.73 2.80 10.04
CA ASP A 161 -19.12 2.47 9.71
C ASP A 161 -19.44 2.18 8.22
N CYS A 162 -18.45 1.83 7.40
CA CYS A 162 -18.68 1.51 5.99
C CYS A 162 -18.86 0.01 5.66
N GLY A 163 -18.96 -0.85 6.69
CA GLY A 163 -19.17 -2.30 6.53
C GLY A 163 -17.97 -3.09 6.00
N ARG A 164 -16.82 -2.44 5.78
CA ARG A 164 -15.54 -3.06 5.43
C ARG A 164 -14.60 -3.00 6.64
N HIS A 165 -13.75 -4.01 6.80
CA HIS A 165 -12.88 -4.13 7.96
C HIS A 165 -11.41 -4.32 7.55
N THR A 166 -10.54 -3.64 8.26
CA THR A 166 -9.08 -3.81 8.21
C THR A 166 -8.56 -3.80 9.63
N ASP A 167 -7.41 -4.44 9.82
CA ASP A 167 -6.69 -4.44 11.07
C ASP A 167 -5.18 -4.35 10.77
N PRO A 168 -4.56 -3.15 10.92
CA PRO A 168 -5.10 -1.96 11.60
C PRO A 168 -6.14 -1.17 10.79
N GLN A 169 -6.92 -0.33 11.47
CA GLN A 169 -7.75 0.70 10.83
C GLN A 169 -6.92 1.98 10.59
N PRO A 170 -7.29 2.81 9.58
CA PRO A 170 -6.54 4.04 9.29
C PRO A 170 -6.36 4.98 10.48
N PHE A 171 -7.34 5.06 11.38
CA PHE A 171 -7.33 5.97 12.53
C PHE A 171 -7.16 5.28 13.88
N GLU A 172 -6.98 3.95 13.88
CA GLU A 172 -6.85 3.16 15.08
C GLU A 172 -5.86 2.01 14.83
N LEU A 173 -4.60 2.21 15.27
CA LEU A 173 -3.55 1.19 15.15
C LEU A 173 -3.63 0.10 16.24
N ASN A 174 -4.38 0.33 17.32
CA ASN A 174 -4.57 -0.60 18.45
C ASN A 174 -3.25 -1.23 19.00
N LEU A 175 -2.26 -0.38 19.29
CA LEU A 175 -0.90 -0.79 19.68
C LEU A 175 -0.73 -1.10 21.18
N LYS A 176 -1.63 -1.88 21.80
CA LYS A 176 -1.67 -2.07 23.27
C LYS A 176 -0.34 -2.48 23.90
N ASP A 177 0.50 -3.21 23.17
CA ASP A 177 1.79 -3.75 23.64
C ASP A 177 3.02 -3.17 22.92
N ASN A 178 2.84 -2.23 21.99
CA ASN A 178 3.98 -1.66 21.26
C ASN A 178 4.67 -0.57 22.10
N LYS A 179 5.97 -0.73 22.33
CA LYS A 179 6.80 0.25 23.06
C LYS A 179 6.91 1.58 22.32
N GLU A 180 6.70 1.55 21.01
CA GLU A 180 6.87 2.70 20.13
C GLU A 180 5.55 3.44 19.96
N ARG A 181 5.59 4.75 20.23
CA ARG A 181 4.40 5.60 20.07
C ARG A 181 4.31 6.08 18.63
N TRP A 182 3.25 5.71 17.94
CA TRP A 182 2.94 6.21 16.59
C TRP A 182 1.93 7.35 16.69
N ARG A 183 2.19 8.45 15.99
CA ARG A 183 1.31 9.63 15.96
C ARG A 183 0.81 9.87 14.55
N LEU A 184 -0.51 9.95 14.41
CA LEU A 184 -1.14 10.41 13.17
C LEU A 184 -0.71 11.86 12.90
N VAL A 185 -0.14 12.11 11.72
CA VAL A 185 0.34 13.45 11.32
C VAL A 185 -0.48 14.05 10.20
N SER A 186 -1.02 13.22 9.31
CA SER A 186 -1.78 13.69 8.16
C SER A 186 -2.71 12.59 7.67
N SER A 187 -3.82 12.97 7.03
CA SER A 187 -4.72 12.04 6.37
C SER A 187 -5.52 12.70 5.25
N CYS A 188 -5.96 11.89 4.28
CA CYS A 188 -6.88 12.33 3.23
C CYS A 188 -7.80 11.17 2.81
N HIS A 189 -8.91 11.50 2.14
CA HIS A 189 -9.69 10.49 1.42
C HIS A 189 -8.87 9.93 0.25
N ILE A 190 -9.00 8.63 -0.02
CA ILE A 190 -8.47 8.02 -1.24
C ILE A 190 -9.59 7.88 -2.28
N GLY A 191 -9.36 8.44 -3.47
CA GLY A 191 -10.41 8.46 -4.51
C GLY A 191 -11.65 9.24 -4.07
N ASN A 192 -12.80 8.85 -4.62
CA ASN A 192 -14.13 9.32 -4.22
C ASN A 192 -14.81 8.35 -3.23
N SER A 193 -14.02 7.71 -2.37
CA SER A 193 -14.49 6.65 -1.49
C SER A 193 -14.55 7.10 -0.02
N VAL A 194 -15.15 6.25 0.81
CA VAL A 194 -15.09 6.37 2.27
C VAL A 194 -13.79 5.81 2.86
N ASP A 195 -12.82 5.44 2.00
CA ASP A 195 -11.50 4.98 2.40
C ASP A 195 -10.56 6.16 2.60
N PHE A 196 -9.53 5.97 3.42
CA PHE A 196 -8.56 6.99 3.80
C PHE A 196 -7.13 6.51 3.59
N ILE A 197 -6.25 7.47 3.31
CA ILE A 197 -4.81 7.37 3.54
C ILE A 197 -4.55 8.06 4.89
N ALA A 198 -3.93 7.35 5.83
CA ALA A 198 -3.49 7.88 7.11
C ALA A 198 -1.98 7.71 7.24
N ILE A 199 -1.28 8.80 7.54
CA ILE A 199 0.18 8.82 7.68
C ILE A 199 0.52 9.03 9.15
N TYR A 200 1.31 8.10 9.67
CA TYR A 200 1.83 8.12 11.04
C TYR A 200 3.33 8.35 11.03
N ILE A 201 3.80 9.07 12.05
CA ILE A 201 5.21 9.16 12.39
C ILE A 201 5.47 8.47 13.72
N LYS A 202 6.58 7.76 13.80
CA LYS A 202 7.13 7.22 15.05
C LYS A 202 7.64 8.37 15.92
N ILE A 203 7.13 8.48 17.14
CA ILE A 203 7.66 9.35 18.18
C ILE A 203 8.88 8.64 18.76
N LEU A 204 10.03 9.29 18.71
CA LEU A 204 11.20 8.86 19.46
C LEU A 204 11.12 9.52 20.84
N ASP A 205 11.29 8.74 21.91
CA ASP A 205 11.48 9.33 23.24
C ASP A 205 12.76 10.18 23.20
N GLU A 206 12.64 11.45 23.61
CA GLU A 206 13.77 12.38 23.80
C GLU A 206 14.64 11.99 25.00
#